data_AF-A0A1S3K8D4-F1
#
_entry.id   AF-A0A1S3K8D4-F1
#
_cell.length_a   1.000
_cell.length_b   1.000
_cell.length_c   1.000
_cell.angle_alpha   90.00
_cell.angle_beta   90.00
_cell.angle_gamma   90.00
#
_symmetry.space_group_name_H-M   'P 1'
#
loop_
_entity.id
_entity.type
_entity.pdbx_description
1 polymer ?
#
loop_
_entity_poly.entity_id
_entity_poly.type
_entity_poly.pdbx_seq_one_letter_code
_entity_poly.pdbx_strand_id
1 'polypeptide(L)'
;MCLDPPYNMKPGKCLVYSFGISTNWSFDDYMDKTRNCTVHCFDPSIGKKDFKRSPNIYFHNLGISGRNETNGKKWQLYTLGSIKRLLGHENVSHALVEMSQAFHVSLF
;
A
#
# COMPACT_ATOMS: atom_id res chain seq x y z
N MET A 1 10.34 11.19 12.76
CA MET A 1 9.62 11.24 11.48
C MET A 1 9.09 12.67 11.32
N CYS A 2 9.75 13.48 10.49
CA CYS A 2 9.28 14.82 10.17
C CYS A 2 8.45 14.71 8.89
N LEU A 3 7.17 15.06 8.95
CA LEU A 3 6.32 15.18 7.78
C LEU A 3 6.42 16.64 7.32
N ASP A 4 7.25 16.90 6.31
CA ASP A 4 7.41 18.25 5.79
C ASP A 4 6.14 18.67 5.02
N PRO A 5 5.68 19.93 5.12
CA PRO A 5 4.62 20.44 4.26
C PRO A 5 5.03 20.24 2.79
N PRO A 6 4.20 19.63 1.92
CA PRO A 6 2.74 19.52 1.94
C PRO A 6 2.17 18.18 2.50
N TYR A 7 3.00 17.31 3.09
CA TYR A 7 2.57 16.00 3.60
C TYR A 7 1.87 16.07 4.97
N ASN A 8 1.24 17.21 5.27
CA ASN A 8 0.50 17.43 6.50
C ASN A 8 -0.86 16.68 6.39
N MET A 9 -0.79 15.36 6.57
CA MET A 9 -1.92 14.46 6.48
C MET A 9 -2.92 14.80 7.57
N LYS A 10 -4.07 15.37 7.17
CA LYS A 10 -5.17 15.59 8.10
C LYS A 10 -5.68 14.24 8.60
N PRO A 11 -5.73 14.01 9.93
CA PRO A 11 -6.32 12.81 10.49
C PRO A 11 -7.74 12.58 9.95
N GLY A 12 -8.09 11.34 9.59
CA GLY A 12 -9.40 11.00 8.99
C GLY A 12 -9.55 11.33 7.51
N LYS A 13 -8.53 11.93 6.85
CA LYS A 13 -8.52 12.22 5.40
C LYS A 13 -7.23 11.78 4.72
N CYS A 14 -6.51 10.83 5.32
CA CYS A 14 -5.25 10.33 4.81
C CYS A 14 -5.42 8.95 4.20
N LEU A 15 -4.91 8.81 2.97
CA LEU A 15 -4.81 7.56 2.23
C LEU A 15 -3.35 7.10 2.26
N VAL A 16 -3.14 5.83 2.61
CA VAL A 16 -1.83 5.20 2.72
C VAL A 16 -1.79 3.95 1.86
N TYR A 17 -0.72 3.79 1.09
CA TYR A 17 -0.37 2.56 0.40
C TYR A 17 0.86 1.97 1.06
N SER A 18 0.76 0.75 1.57
CA SER A 18 1.89 0.00 2.12
C SER A 18 2.17 -1.23 1.27
N PHE A 19 3.39 -1.34 0.75
CA PHE A 19 3.82 -2.43 -0.12
C PHE A 19 4.83 -3.33 0.61
N GLY A 20 4.62 -4.65 0.53
CA GLY A 20 5.57 -5.64 1.05
C GLY A 20 5.54 -5.80 2.58
N ILE A 21 4.37 -5.73 3.18
CA ILE A 21 4.15 -5.77 4.64
C ILE A 21 4.60 -7.08 5.33
N SER A 22 4.62 -8.21 4.61
CA SER A 22 4.94 -9.54 5.14
C SER A 22 4.17 -9.85 6.44
N THR A 23 4.86 -10.00 7.57
CA THR A 23 4.25 -10.23 8.88
C THR A 23 4.21 -8.98 9.77
N ASN A 24 4.77 -7.85 9.31
CA ASN A 24 4.88 -6.63 10.10
C ASN A 24 3.80 -5.63 9.70
N TRP A 25 2.87 -5.39 10.63
CA TRP A 25 1.75 -4.47 10.45
C TRP A 25 1.86 -3.23 11.34
N SER A 26 3.01 -3.02 11.98
CA SER A 26 3.18 -1.97 12.99
C SER A 26 2.95 -0.57 12.42
N PHE A 27 3.40 -0.32 11.20
CA PHE A 27 3.17 0.93 10.51
C PHE A 27 1.69 1.11 10.14
N ASP A 28 1.08 0.10 9.51
CA ASP A 28 -0.33 0.14 9.10
C ASP A 28 -1.25 0.34 10.30
N ASP A 29 -1.01 -0.40 11.38
CA ASP A 29 -1.76 -0.31 12.63
C ASP A 29 -1.57 1.06 13.30
N TYR A 30 -0.40 1.71 13.19
CA TYR A 30 -0.17 3.07 13.67
C TYR A 30 -0.98 4.10 12.86
N MET A 31 -0.97 3.97 11.52
CA MET A 31 -1.70 4.88 10.64
C MET A 31 -3.22 4.74 10.81
N ASP A 32 -3.71 3.53 11.02
CA ASP A 32 -5.10 3.28 11.39
C ASP A 32 -5.42 3.86 12.79
N LYS A 33 -4.75 3.37 13.84
CA LYS A 33 -5.17 3.65 15.23
C LYS A 33 -4.87 5.07 15.70
N THR A 34 -3.76 5.66 15.25
CA THR A 34 -3.31 6.98 15.74
C THR A 34 -3.67 8.10 14.79
N ARG A 35 -3.71 7.83 13.48
CA ARG A 35 -3.98 8.85 12.46
C ARG A 35 -5.36 8.71 11.82
N ASN A 36 -6.08 7.62 12.09
CA ASN A 36 -7.39 7.31 11.50
C ASN A 36 -7.33 7.38 9.97
N CYS A 37 -6.25 6.86 9.38
CA CYS A 37 -6.05 6.82 7.93
C CYS A 37 -6.67 5.56 7.32
N THR A 38 -7.13 5.67 6.08
CA THR A 38 -7.43 4.49 5.25
C THR A 38 -6.12 3.95 4.69
N VAL A 39 -5.83 2.68 5.00
CA VAL A 39 -4.58 2.01 4.62
C VAL A 39 -4.89 0.86 3.67
N HIS A 40 -4.25 0.85 2.51
CA HIS A 40 -4.26 -0.29 1.58
C HIS A 40 -2.88 -0.95 1.61
N CYS A 41 -2.84 -2.18 2.10
CA CYS A 41 -1.64 -3.00 2.17
C CYS A 41 -1.61 -3.97 0.99
N PHE A 42 -0.47 -4.11 0.35
CA PHE A 42 -0.28 -4.91 -0.86
C PHE A 42 0.91 -5.85 -0.65
N ASP A 43 0.64 -7.15 -0.55
CA ASP A 43 1.73 -8.13 -0.48
C ASP A 43 1.29 -9.53 -0.91
N PRO A 44 1.64 -9.95 -2.14
CA PRO A 44 1.26 -11.27 -2.62
C PRO A 44 2.07 -12.41 -1.96
N SER A 45 3.14 -12.09 -1.24
CA SER A 45 3.97 -13.07 -0.54
C SER A 45 3.30 -13.66 0.70
N ILE A 46 2.29 -12.98 1.27
CA ILE A 46 1.51 -13.51 2.40
C ILE A 46 0.68 -14.74 1.97
N GLY A 47 0.37 -14.88 0.68
CA GLY A 47 -0.36 -16.04 0.17
C GLY A 47 -1.81 -16.14 0.65
N LYS A 48 -2.40 -15.02 1.10
CA LYS A 48 -3.82 -14.92 1.49
C LYS A 48 -4.60 -14.19 0.42
N LYS A 49 -5.89 -14.49 0.29
CA LYS A 49 -6.83 -13.68 -0.49
C LYS A 49 -7.03 -12.31 0.16
N ASP A 50 -7.61 -11.36 -0.55
CA ASP A 50 -7.95 -10.04 -0.02
C ASP A 50 -8.80 -10.15 1.25
N PHE A 51 -8.47 -9.33 2.26
CA PHE A 51 -9.22 -9.30 3.52
C PHE A 51 -9.14 -7.92 4.18
N LYS A 52 -10.07 -7.65 5.09
CA LYS A 52 -9.98 -6.49 6.00
C LYS A 52 -9.27 -6.90 7.27
N ARG A 53 -8.17 -6.24 7.60
CA ARG A 53 -7.47 -6.44 8.88
C ARG A 53 -8.15 -5.66 10.00
N SER A 54 -8.65 -4.48 9.69
CA SER A 54 -9.38 -3.59 10.59
C SER A 54 -10.44 -2.80 9.78
N PRO A 55 -11.28 -1.96 10.42
CA PRO A 55 -12.21 -1.10 9.70
C PRO A 55 -11.55 -0.19 8.64
N ASN A 56 -10.31 0.24 8.86
CA ASN A 56 -9.59 1.14 7.97
C ASN A 56 -8.42 0.49 7.20
N ILE A 57 -8.05 -0.76 7.51
CA ILE A 57 -6.95 -1.48 6.86
C ILE A 57 -7.48 -2.55 5.90
N TYR A 58 -7.14 -2.38 4.62
CA TYR A 58 -7.51 -3.24 3.50
C TYR A 58 -6.28 -3.96 2.98
N PHE A 59 -6.27 -5.29 3.02
CA PHE A 59 -5.21 -6.10 2.44
C PHE A 59 -5.59 -6.58 1.03
N HIS A 60 -4.65 -6.46 0.10
CA HIS A 60 -4.76 -6.87 -1.30
C HIS A 60 -3.66 -7.87 -1.66
N ASN A 61 -4.05 -8.99 -2.25
CA ASN A 61 -3.15 -10.04 -2.73
C ASN A 61 -2.57 -9.71 -4.11
N LEU A 62 -1.91 -8.57 -4.21
CA LEU A 62 -1.23 -8.11 -5.42
C LEU A 62 0.01 -7.32 -5.03
N GLY A 63 0.97 -7.21 -5.94
CA GLY A 63 2.20 -6.45 -5.75
C GLY A 63 2.31 -5.23 -6.67
N ILE A 64 3.37 -4.46 -6.48
CA ILE A 64 3.72 -3.30 -7.31
C ILE A 64 4.90 -3.60 -8.24
N SER A 65 4.85 -3.08 -9.46
CA SER A 65 5.89 -3.23 -10.48
C SER A 65 5.88 -2.05 -11.46
N GLY A 66 6.92 -1.94 -12.29
CA GLY A 66 6.99 -0.92 -13.35
C GLY A 66 6.01 -1.15 -14.50
N ARG A 67 5.39 -2.33 -14.59
CA ARG A 67 4.43 -2.73 -15.63
C ARG A 67 3.43 -3.73 -15.10
N ASN A 68 2.22 -3.77 -15.65
CA ASN A 68 1.26 -4.81 -15.28
C ASN A 68 1.74 -6.17 -15.79
N GLU A 69 1.99 -7.11 -14.88
CA GLU A 69 2.51 -8.42 -15.23
C GLU A 69 2.18 -9.48 -14.19
N THR A 70 2.28 -10.74 -14.59
CA THR A 70 2.32 -11.88 -13.67
C THR A 70 3.75 -12.39 -13.63
N ASN A 71 4.39 -12.36 -12.46
CA ASN A 71 5.77 -12.81 -12.35
C ASN A 71 5.89 -14.35 -12.31
N GLY A 72 7.13 -14.86 -12.28
CA GLY A 72 7.40 -16.31 -12.21
C GLY A 72 6.84 -17.02 -10.96
N LYS A 73 6.47 -16.27 -9.90
CA LYS A 73 5.80 -16.78 -8.69
C LYS A 73 4.27 -16.76 -8.80
N LYS A 74 3.72 -16.45 -9.97
CA LYS A 74 2.28 -16.25 -10.24
C LYS A 74 1.66 -15.10 -9.44
N TRP A 75 2.46 -14.15 -8.99
CA TRP A 75 1.95 -12.94 -8.35
C TRP A 75 1.49 -11.96 -9.41
N GLN A 76 0.31 -11.41 -9.21
CA GLN A 76 -0.19 -10.31 -10.02
C GLN A 76 0.48 -9.02 -9.54
N LEU A 77 1.21 -8.36 -10.44
CA LEU A 77 1.92 -7.13 -10.18
C LEU A 77 1.35 -6.02 -11.07
N TYR A 78 1.16 -4.84 -10.49
CA TYR A 78 0.54 -3.71 -11.15
C TYR A 78 1.38 -2.44 -10.98
N THR A 79 1.28 -1.54 -11.95
CA THR A 79 1.80 -0.18 -11.75
C THR A 79 1.01 0.55 -10.67
N LEU A 80 1.62 1.56 -10.04
CA LEU A 80 0.92 2.44 -9.10
C LEU A 80 -0.33 3.09 -9.74
N GLY A 81 -0.23 3.48 -11.02
CA GLY A 81 -1.37 4.03 -11.76
C GLY A 81 -2.52 3.04 -11.91
N SER A 82 -2.21 1.78 -12.25
CA SER A 82 -3.20 0.71 -12.31
C SER A 82 -3.85 0.45 -10.95
N ILE A 83 -3.07 0.43 -9.87
CA ILE A 83 -3.58 0.26 -8.50
C ILE A 83 -4.52 1.40 -8.11
N LYS A 84 -4.12 2.65 -8.39
CA LYS A 84 -4.99 3.81 -8.17
C LYS A 84 -6.31 3.67 -8.92
N ARG A 85 -6.28 3.22 -10.18
CA ARG A 85 -7.50 2.97 -10.98
C ARG A 85 -8.37 1.86 -10.40
N LEU A 86 -7.78 0.72 -10.03
CA LEU A 86 -8.49 -0.41 -9.43
C LEU A 86 -9.22 -0.01 -8.15
N LEU A 87 -8.64 0.90 -7.36
CA LEU A 87 -9.22 1.40 -6.12
C LEU A 87 -10.08 2.67 -6.30
N GLY A 88 -10.23 3.19 -7.52
CA GLY A 88 -10.98 4.43 -7.76
C GLY A 88 -10.30 5.70 -7.23
N HIS A 89 -9.00 5.64 -6.96
CA HIS A 89 -8.18 6.72 -6.41
C HIS A 89 -7.42 7.53 -7.47
N GLU A 90 -7.88 7.54 -8.73
CA GLU A 90 -7.20 8.22 -9.84
C GLU A 90 -6.98 9.72 -9.55
N ASN A 91 -8.00 10.37 -8.95
CA ASN A 91 -8.00 11.79 -8.61
C ASN A 91 -7.32 12.13 -7.27
N VAL A 92 -6.76 11.14 -6.56
CA VAL A 92 -6.05 11.39 -5.30
C VAL A 92 -4.63 11.85 -5.62
N SER A 93 -4.34 13.12 -5.36
CA SER A 93 -3.03 13.75 -5.58
C SER A 93 -2.02 13.49 -4.45
N HIS A 94 -2.48 13.15 -3.25
CA HIS A 94 -1.65 12.94 -2.06
C HIS A 94 -1.99 11.61 -1.39
N ALA A 95 -1.14 10.61 -1.57
CA ALA A 95 -1.16 9.36 -0.81
C ALA A 95 0.24 9.15 -0.22
N LEU A 96 0.32 8.66 1.02
CA LEU A 96 1.60 8.18 1.54
C LEU A 96 1.91 6.85 0.87
N VAL A 97 3.13 6.66 0.41
CA VAL A 97 3.61 5.37 -0.08
C VAL A 97 4.70 4.89 0.87
N GLU A 98 4.42 3.81 1.58
CA GLU A 98 5.43 3.05 2.31
C GLU A 98 5.81 1.84 1.46
N MET A 99 7.11 1.65 1.23
CA MET A 99 7.64 0.41 0.67
C MET A 99 8.56 -0.22 1.69
N SER A 100 8.20 -1.41 2.17
CA SER A 100 9.09 -2.23 2.96
C SER A 100 10.25 -2.69 2.06
N GLN A 101 11.49 -2.49 2.52
CA GLN A 101 12.71 -2.82 1.77
C GLN A 101 12.85 -4.33 1.43
N ALA A 102 11.89 -5.18 1.81
CA ALA A 102 11.85 -6.57 1.36
C ALA A 102 11.54 -6.73 -0.15
N PHE A 103 11.00 -5.69 -0.81
CA PHE A 103 10.86 -5.63 -2.26
C PHE A 103 11.99 -4.80 -2.87
N HIS A 104 13.20 -5.36 -2.88
CA HIS A 104 14.26 -4.90 -3.78
C HIS A 104 13.89 -5.34 -5.21
N VAL A 105 12.94 -4.63 -5.83
CA VAL A 105 12.78 -4.67 -7.29
C VAL A 105 13.97 -3.90 -7.83
N SER A 106 14.94 -4.62 -8.36
CA SER A 106 16.08 -4.08 -9.08
C SER A 106 15.59 -3.08 -10.13
N LEU A 107 15.70 -1.80 -9.79
CA LEU A 107 15.67 -0.68 -10.73
C LEU A 107 17.13 -0.36 -11.04
N PHE A 108 17.70 -1.09 -12.01
CA PHE A 108 18.77 -0.65 -12.91
C PHE A 108 18.67 -1.46 -14.20
#